data_AF-A0A1H6F4V6-F1
#
_entry.id   AF-A0A1H6F4V6-F1
#
_cell.length_a   1.000
_cell.length_b   1.000
_cell.length_c   1.000
_cell.angle_alpha   90.00
_cell.angle_beta   90.00
_cell.angle_gamma   90.00
#
_symmetry.space_group_name_H-M   'P 1'
#
loop_
_entity.id
_entity.type
_entity.pdbx_description
1 polymer ?
#
loop_
_entity_poly.entity_id
_entity_poly.type
_entity_poly.pdbx_seq_one_letter_code
_entity_poly.pdbx_strand_id
1 'polypeptide(L)'
;MFKSSKKHKTTMQLRQFLHYQALRTAKELARAQQEAKTQNKANSPQASIERLEQLANAIELSEQHHPQPLVATLFGQWQRILIVVLFIAILLGLLLMLQPIQETSVRLSMEVSGLEFQLDSCAEGISCPQIIADQPLVLSSLELKKLQEVGMDFVEGCNQEVPTYLDTRNIRFFAADQVGLKAAAQEDMPEGISLALDYQIFPMDSVFEFTTQNHQRYDLNIRTPELYRQLQVGLGGAVKIAPPNMACELPFGEVVSILPEQNEIHSSLTLQKKNVALLFKSGIRVKRLKLAGDNDLRSFSTILKGQLHFDDFDRDSRTLDKGEWLRFNIKSGELRALSLVQEQDPQYKALNYDAIHFEFTGVVDQISTGKHDRQRNLMPTRLEYIQAHHGVQSLWAGILYMLGVILAVFRFLSKP
;
A
#
# COMPACT_ATOMS: atom_id res chain seq x y z
N MET A 1 -6.68 -50.33 3.54
CA MET A 1 -5.60 -49.95 4.50
C MET A 1 -5.90 -50.31 5.97
N PHE A 2 -6.66 -51.38 6.30
CA PHE A 2 -7.07 -51.69 7.69
C PHE A 2 -6.81 -53.13 8.21
N LYS A 3 -6.01 -53.96 7.51
CA LYS A 3 -5.77 -55.37 7.94
C LYS A 3 -4.64 -55.57 8.97
N SER A 4 -3.86 -54.54 9.32
CA SER A 4 -2.70 -54.69 10.22
C SER A 4 -3.03 -54.61 11.73
N SER A 5 -4.13 -53.95 12.11
CA SER A 5 -4.44 -53.67 13.53
C SER A 5 -4.81 -54.91 14.35
N LYS A 6 -5.41 -55.96 13.74
CA LYS A 6 -5.85 -57.16 14.47
C LYS A 6 -4.70 -58.04 14.98
N LYS A 7 -3.60 -58.17 14.23
CA LYS A 7 -2.46 -59.02 14.64
C LYS A 7 -1.67 -58.43 15.82
N HIS A 8 -1.65 -57.09 15.95
CA HIS A 8 -0.90 -56.44 17.03
C HIS A 8 -1.63 -56.52 18.39
N LYS A 9 -2.98 -56.49 18.38
CA LYS A 9 -3.77 -56.70 19.60
C LYS A 9 -3.58 -58.09 20.19
N THR A 10 -3.52 -59.15 19.36
CA THR A 10 -3.36 -60.52 19.84
C THR A 10 -1.99 -60.78 20.46
N THR A 11 -0.92 -60.20 19.91
CA THR A 11 0.43 -60.35 20.49
C THR A 11 0.58 -59.61 21.82
N MET A 12 -0.06 -58.44 21.98
CA MET A 12 -0.01 -57.69 23.23
C MET A 12 -0.80 -58.37 24.35
N GLN A 13 -1.96 -58.95 24.02
CA GLN A 13 -2.76 -59.73 24.97
C GLN A 13 -2.04 -61.00 25.44
N LEU A 14 -1.33 -61.70 24.54
CA LEU A 14 -0.54 -62.88 24.90
C LEU A 14 0.60 -62.52 25.87
N ARG A 15 1.32 -61.42 25.64
CA ARG A 15 2.37 -60.96 26.58
C ARG A 15 1.81 -60.57 27.95
N GLN A 16 0.69 -59.84 28.00
CA GLN A 16 0.05 -59.49 29.27
C GLN A 16 -0.42 -60.74 30.02
N PHE A 17 -0.95 -61.73 29.32
CA PHE A 17 -1.35 -63.00 29.91
C PHE A 17 -0.15 -63.78 30.47
N LEU A 18 0.95 -63.88 29.70
CA LEU A 18 2.18 -64.55 30.15
C LEU A 18 2.82 -63.85 31.35
N HIS A 19 2.85 -62.52 31.35
CA HIS A 19 3.40 -61.76 32.48
C HIS A 19 2.54 -61.92 33.74
N TYR A 20 1.21 -61.90 33.58
CA TYR A 20 0.26 -62.16 34.67
C TYR A 20 0.40 -63.57 35.24
N GLN A 21 0.54 -64.60 34.38
CA GLN A 21 0.79 -65.98 34.79
C GLN A 21 2.11 -66.10 35.58
N ALA A 22 3.19 -65.47 35.11
CA ALA A 22 4.48 -65.48 35.81
C ALA A 22 4.43 -64.79 37.18
N LEU A 23 3.72 -63.65 37.29
CA LEU A 23 3.52 -62.96 38.57
C LEU A 23 2.69 -63.79 39.54
N ARG A 24 1.65 -64.47 39.03
CA ARG A 24 0.80 -65.34 39.84
C ARG A 24 1.59 -66.55 40.37
N THR A 25 2.34 -67.23 39.52
CA THR A 25 3.16 -68.38 39.93
C THR A 25 4.25 -67.97 40.92
N ALA A 26 4.92 -66.84 40.71
CA ALA A 26 5.91 -66.31 41.64
C ALA A 26 5.30 -66.02 43.04
N LYS A 27 4.08 -65.47 43.07
CA LYS A 27 3.37 -65.17 44.32
C LYS A 27 2.89 -66.43 45.04
N GLU A 28 2.42 -67.44 44.30
CA GLU A 28 2.06 -68.75 44.85
C GLU A 28 3.30 -69.47 45.41
N LEU A 29 4.46 -69.36 44.74
CA LEU A 29 5.74 -69.92 45.21
C LEU A 29 6.23 -69.22 46.48
N ALA A 30 6.14 -67.89 46.54
CA ALA A 30 6.49 -67.13 47.74
C ALA A 30 5.62 -67.51 48.95
N ARG A 31 4.32 -67.74 48.74
CA ARG A 31 3.40 -68.23 49.79
C ARG A 31 3.75 -69.65 50.23
N ALA A 32 3.98 -70.57 49.29
CA ALA A 32 4.38 -71.94 49.60
C ALA A 32 5.71 -72.01 50.37
N GLN A 33 6.69 -71.16 50.03
CA GLN A 33 7.94 -71.04 50.79
C GLN A 33 7.73 -70.48 52.20
N GLN A 34 6.79 -69.56 52.38
CA GLN A 34 6.47 -68.98 53.68
C GLN A 34 5.73 -69.98 54.58
N GLU A 35 4.80 -70.75 54.01
CA GLU A 35 4.10 -71.85 54.68
C GLU A 35 5.05 -72.99 55.07
N ALA A 36 6.00 -73.35 54.18
CA ALA A 36 7.03 -74.34 54.45
C ALA A 36 8.03 -73.91 55.54
N LYS A 37 8.24 -72.60 55.76
CA LYS A 37 9.02 -72.11 56.92
C LYS A 37 8.26 -72.22 58.23
N THR A 38 6.92 -72.18 58.20
CA THR A 38 6.08 -72.29 59.40
C THR A 38 5.76 -73.74 59.79
N GLN A 39 5.81 -74.68 58.86
CA GLN A 39 5.63 -76.10 59.14
C GLN A 39 6.97 -76.82 58.95
N ASN A 40 7.60 -77.22 60.06
CA ASN A 40 8.81 -78.05 60.10
C ASN A 40 8.52 -79.47 59.55
N LYS A 41 8.19 -79.58 58.25
CA LYS A 41 7.92 -80.83 57.57
C LYS A 41 8.71 -80.83 56.26
N ALA A 42 9.86 -81.49 56.32
CA ALA A 42 10.76 -81.73 55.21
C ALA A 42 10.08 -82.65 54.18
N ASN A 43 9.31 -82.07 53.26
CA ASN A 43 8.95 -82.72 52.00
C ASN A 43 9.51 -81.89 50.83
N SER A 44 10.10 -82.64 49.90
CA SER A 44 11.14 -82.24 48.94
C SER A 44 10.79 -81.04 48.03
N PRO A 45 11.68 -80.03 47.90
CA PRO A 45 11.55 -78.89 46.98
C PRO A 45 11.84 -79.21 45.50
N GLN A 46 12.01 -80.48 45.11
CA GLN A 46 12.43 -80.85 43.75
C GLN A 46 11.40 -80.52 42.66
N ALA A 47 10.09 -80.68 42.92
CA ALA A 47 9.06 -80.41 41.91
C ALA A 47 8.92 -78.92 41.54
N SER A 48 9.30 -78.02 42.43
CA SER A 48 9.30 -76.57 42.18
C SER A 48 10.51 -76.11 41.36
N ILE A 49 11.65 -76.79 41.48
CA ILE A 49 12.87 -76.46 40.74
C ILE A 49 12.70 -76.84 39.26
N GLU A 50 12.12 -78.01 38.99
CA GLU A 50 11.90 -78.50 37.62
C GLU A 50 10.94 -77.60 36.82
N ARG A 51 9.91 -77.01 37.47
CA ARG A 51 9.02 -76.04 36.83
C ARG A 51 9.67 -74.69 36.55
N LEU A 52 10.61 -74.25 37.39
CA LEU A 52 11.37 -73.03 37.15
C LEU A 52 12.34 -73.20 35.98
N GLU A 53 12.95 -74.38 35.86
CA GLU A 53 13.84 -74.71 34.77
C GLU A 53 13.09 -74.80 33.43
N GLN A 54 11.89 -75.41 33.42
CA GLN A 54 11.02 -75.42 32.24
C GLN A 54 10.56 -74.02 31.80
N LEU A 55 10.28 -73.12 32.76
CA LEU A 55 9.91 -71.73 32.46
C LEU A 55 11.11 -70.92 31.96
N ALA A 56 12.29 -71.09 32.54
CA ALA A 56 13.51 -70.43 32.06
C ALA A 56 13.84 -70.84 30.63
N ASN A 57 13.76 -72.14 30.33
CA ASN A 57 14.01 -72.67 28.99
C ASN A 57 12.97 -72.17 27.97
N ALA A 58 11.70 -72.05 28.36
CA ALA A 58 10.66 -71.49 27.49
C ALA A 58 10.86 -70.00 27.20
N ILE A 59 11.41 -69.23 28.15
CA ILE A 59 11.76 -67.82 27.94
C ILE A 59 12.94 -67.69 26.98
N GLU A 60 14.00 -68.49 27.18
CA GLU A 60 15.19 -68.49 26.33
C GLU A 60 14.87 -68.87 24.88
N LEU A 61 14.03 -69.90 24.68
CA LEU A 61 13.56 -70.31 23.35
C LEU A 61 12.70 -69.23 22.67
N SER A 62 11.94 -68.45 23.45
CA SER A 62 11.15 -67.33 22.95
C SER A 62 11.99 -66.12 22.55
N GLU A 63 13.12 -65.88 23.24
CA GLU A 63 14.07 -64.81 22.90
C GLU A 63 14.89 -65.17 21.65
N GLN A 64 15.31 -66.43 21.50
CA GLN A 64 16.05 -66.88 20.32
C GLN A 64 15.22 -66.82 19.03
N HIS A 65 13.90 -67.01 19.10
CA HIS A 65 13.04 -67.05 17.91
C HIS A 65 12.49 -65.69 17.49
N HIS A 66 12.64 -64.63 18.31
CA HIS A 66 12.17 -63.28 17.99
C HIS A 66 13.25 -62.23 18.33
N PRO A 67 14.35 -62.12 17.55
CA PRO A 67 15.15 -60.91 17.55
C PRO A 67 14.25 -59.79 17.01
N GLN A 68 13.63 -59.02 17.90
CA GLN A 68 12.76 -57.90 17.52
C GLN A 68 13.65 -56.70 17.16
N PRO A 69 13.73 -56.26 15.89
CA PRO A 69 14.32 -54.97 15.56
C PRO A 69 13.28 -53.88 15.84
N LEU A 70 12.92 -53.68 17.12
CA LEU A 70 11.98 -52.63 17.54
C LEU A 70 12.49 -51.24 17.09
N VAL A 71 13.80 -51.06 17.01
CA VAL A 71 14.44 -49.80 16.59
C VAL A 71 14.27 -49.55 15.08
N ALA A 72 14.27 -50.59 14.24
CA ALA A 72 14.24 -50.42 12.78
C ALA A 72 12.86 -49.96 12.25
N THR A 73 11.77 -50.31 12.93
CA THR A 73 10.41 -49.96 12.47
C THR A 73 10.01 -48.52 12.81
N LEU A 74 10.49 -47.98 13.94
CA LEU A 74 10.25 -46.60 14.33
C LEU A 74 10.97 -45.62 13.39
N PHE A 75 12.22 -45.93 13.01
CA PHE A 75 13.03 -45.06 12.15
C PHE A 75 12.38 -44.82 10.77
N GLY A 76 11.79 -45.87 10.18
CA GLY A 76 11.09 -45.77 8.89
C GLY A 76 9.78 -44.96 8.94
N GLN A 77 9.07 -44.96 10.07
CA GLN A 77 7.88 -44.11 10.24
C GLN A 77 8.26 -42.64 10.41
N TRP A 78 9.28 -42.33 11.19
CA TRP A 78 9.77 -40.96 11.38
C TRP A 78 10.26 -40.33 10.07
N GLN A 79 10.93 -41.10 9.21
CA GLN A 79 11.35 -40.62 7.90
C GLN A 79 10.16 -40.20 7.02
N ARG A 80 9.07 -40.98 7.02
CA ARG A 80 7.85 -40.63 6.27
C ARG A 80 7.17 -39.38 6.82
N ILE A 81 7.08 -39.27 8.15
CA ILE A 81 6.51 -38.09 8.81
C ILE A 81 7.34 -36.86 8.47
N LEU A 82 8.68 -36.95 8.54
CA LEU A 82 9.58 -35.85 8.23
C LEU A 82 9.45 -35.39 6.78
N ILE A 83 9.35 -36.31 5.81
CA ILE A 83 9.12 -35.96 4.41
C ILE A 83 7.77 -35.24 4.22
N VAL A 84 6.71 -35.72 4.87
CA VAL A 84 5.37 -35.09 4.76
C VAL A 84 5.38 -33.70 5.40
N VAL A 85 5.96 -33.55 6.59
CA VAL A 85 6.08 -32.25 7.27
C VAL A 85 6.88 -31.27 6.42
N LEU A 86 7.99 -31.72 5.84
CA LEU A 86 8.82 -30.91 4.95
C LEU A 86 8.06 -30.50 3.68
N PHE A 87 7.32 -31.41 3.06
CA PHE A 87 6.50 -31.11 1.89
C PHE A 87 5.41 -30.07 2.22
N ILE A 88 4.73 -30.22 3.36
CA ILE A 88 3.74 -29.24 3.83
C ILE A 88 4.41 -27.89 4.11
N ALA A 89 5.59 -27.87 4.73
CA ALA A 89 6.32 -26.65 5.01
C ALA A 89 6.74 -25.91 3.72
N ILE A 90 7.20 -26.65 2.70
CA ILE A 90 7.52 -26.09 1.38
C ILE A 90 6.27 -25.54 0.71
N LEU A 91 5.16 -26.28 0.73
CA LEU A 91 3.91 -25.86 0.13
C LEU A 91 3.32 -24.62 0.84
N LEU A 92 3.39 -24.57 2.16
CA LEU A 92 2.99 -23.42 2.96
C LEU A 92 3.91 -22.22 2.69
N GLY A 93 5.22 -22.44 2.59
CA GLY A 93 6.19 -21.42 2.20
C GLY A 93 5.86 -20.83 0.83
N LEU A 94 5.55 -21.68 -0.16
CA LEU A 94 5.18 -21.24 -1.51
C LEU A 94 3.85 -20.47 -1.51
N LEU A 95 2.86 -20.89 -0.72
CA LEU A 95 1.61 -20.16 -0.55
C LEU A 95 1.83 -18.79 0.10
N LEU A 96 2.71 -18.69 1.09
CA LEU A 96 3.08 -17.42 1.74
C LEU A 96 3.83 -16.48 0.80
N MET A 97 4.50 -16.99 -0.24
CA MET A 97 5.13 -16.16 -1.29
C MET A 97 4.14 -15.60 -2.31
N LEU A 98 2.94 -16.15 -2.41
CA LEU A 98 1.88 -15.61 -3.27
C LEU A 98 1.12 -14.45 -2.61
N GLN A 99 1.39 -14.16 -1.34
CA GLN A 99 0.76 -13.03 -0.64
C GLN A 99 1.30 -11.69 -1.16
N PRO A 100 0.42 -10.68 -1.33
CA PRO A 100 0.84 -9.33 -1.69
C PRO A 100 1.66 -8.71 -0.55
N ILE A 101 2.60 -7.84 -0.92
CA ILE A 101 3.32 -7.04 0.07
C ILE A 101 2.38 -5.95 0.60
N GLN A 102 2.43 -5.73 1.92
CA GLN A 102 1.50 -4.85 2.63
C GLN A 102 1.80 -3.37 2.39
N GLU A 103 3.06 -3.01 2.20
CA GLU A 103 3.51 -1.64 1.99
C GLU A 103 4.65 -1.62 0.98
N THR A 104 4.54 -0.77 -0.02
CA THR A 104 5.60 -0.61 -1.03
C THR A 104 5.81 0.85 -1.36
N SER A 105 7.08 1.22 -1.52
CA SER A 105 7.44 2.54 -2.01
C SER A 105 7.22 2.62 -3.52
N VAL A 106 6.56 3.68 -3.98
CA VAL A 106 6.19 3.87 -5.39
C VAL A 106 6.53 5.27 -5.88
N ARG A 107 6.92 5.35 -7.14
CA ARG A 107 6.96 6.56 -7.95
C ARG A 107 5.93 6.45 -9.06
N LEU A 108 5.09 7.47 -9.17
CA LEU A 108 3.99 7.51 -10.14
C LEU A 108 4.17 8.72 -11.02
N SER A 109 4.19 8.52 -12.33
CA SER A 109 4.23 9.59 -13.33
C SER A 109 3.04 9.39 -14.26
N MET A 110 2.08 10.33 -14.25
CA MET A 110 0.84 10.18 -14.99
C MET A 110 0.36 11.48 -15.63
N GLU A 111 -0.22 11.34 -16.80
CA GLU A 111 -1.02 12.35 -17.47
C GLU A 111 -2.50 12.01 -17.26
N VAL A 112 -3.22 12.90 -16.58
CA VAL A 112 -4.63 12.69 -16.25
C VAL A 112 -5.53 13.85 -16.68
N SER A 113 -6.82 13.57 -16.91
CA SER A 113 -7.82 14.62 -17.16
C SER A 113 -8.35 15.25 -15.88
N GLY A 114 -8.09 14.63 -14.73
CA GLY A 114 -8.57 15.12 -13.44
C GLY A 114 -7.82 14.50 -12.27
N LEU A 115 -7.52 15.33 -11.28
CA LEU A 115 -6.74 14.99 -10.09
C LEU A 115 -7.33 15.66 -8.86
N GLU A 116 -7.64 14.88 -7.83
CA GLU A 116 -8.03 15.36 -6.52
C GLU A 116 -6.97 14.93 -5.50
N PHE A 117 -6.52 15.83 -4.63
CA PHE A 117 -5.64 15.48 -3.53
C PHE A 117 -5.90 16.31 -2.28
N GLN A 118 -5.61 15.74 -1.13
CA GLN A 118 -5.70 16.37 0.18
C GLN A 118 -4.31 16.54 0.78
N LEU A 119 -4.01 17.76 1.21
CA LEU A 119 -2.77 18.06 1.92
C LEU A 119 -2.72 17.34 3.26
N ASP A 120 -1.56 16.76 3.56
CA ASP A 120 -1.31 16.14 4.86
C ASP A 120 -1.00 17.20 5.92
N SER A 121 -1.45 16.93 7.14
CA SER A 121 -1.00 17.69 8.30
C SER A 121 0.48 17.41 8.54
N CYS A 122 1.30 18.45 8.65
CA CYS A 122 2.62 18.28 9.24
C CYS A 122 2.49 17.62 10.62
N ALA A 123 3.55 16.88 11.00
CA ALA A 123 3.63 16.19 12.29
C ALA A 123 3.12 17.07 13.43
N GLU A 124 2.33 16.46 14.33
CA GLU A 124 1.56 17.11 15.39
C GLU A 124 2.33 18.27 16.03
N GLY A 125 1.80 19.50 15.88
CA GLY A 125 2.30 20.69 16.57
C GLY A 125 3.10 21.69 15.74
N ILE A 126 3.34 21.45 14.44
CA ILE A 126 4.02 22.42 13.57
C ILE A 126 3.14 22.78 12.37
N SER A 127 2.72 24.04 12.30
CA SER A 127 2.14 24.62 11.08
C SER A 127 3.26 24.75 10.04
N CYS A 128 3.33 23.82 9.10
CA CYS A 128 4.17 24.02 7.91
C CYS A 128 3.35 24.74 6.85
N PRO A 129 3.65 26.01 6.53
CA PRO A 129 3.20 26.55 5.27
C PRO A 129 3.83 25.71 4.16
N GLN A 130 3.00 25.04 3.34
CA GLN A 130 3.48 24.40 2.13
C GLN A 130 3.48 25.45 1.03
N ILE A 131 4.68 25.82 0.57
CA ILE A 131 4.84 26.68 -0.61
C ILE A 131 4.50 25.82 -1.82
N ILE A 132 3.61 26.36 -2.64
CA ILE A 132 2.99 25.62 -3.72
C ILE A 132 3.73 25.85 -5.03
N ALA A 133 4.14 27.07 -5.33
CA ALA A 133 4.82 27.36 -6.59
C ALA A 133 6.15 28.09 -6.35
N ASP A 134 7.25 27.48 -6.79
CA ASP A 134 8.57 28.14 -6.87
C ASP A 134 8.72 28.97 -8.16
N GLN A 135 7.72 28.93 -9.05
CA GLN A 135 7.75 29.60 -10.34
C GLN A 135 6.42 30.30 -10.60
N PRO A 136 6.43 31.47 -11.23
CA PRO A 136 5.21 32.17 -11.55
C PRO A 136 4.40 31.39 -12.59
N LEU A 137 3.15 31.10 -12.25
CA LEU A 137 2.21 30.43 -13.13
C LEU A 137 1.72 31.43 -14.18
N VAL A 138 2.21 31.32 -15.42
CA VAL A 138 1.77 32.22 -16.50
C VAL A 138 0.40 31.79 -17.02
N LEU A 139 -0.62 32.60 -16.77
CA LEU A 139 -2.01 32.36 -17.14
C LEU A 139 -2.46 33.43 -18.14
N SER A 140 -3.32 33.03 -19.08
CA SER A 140 -4.01 33.98 -19.97
C SER A 140 -5.23 34.59 -19.28
N SER A 141 -5.92 33.80 -18.45
CA SER A 141 -6.95 34.31 -17.56
C SER A 141 -7.15 33.45 -16.32
N LEU A 142 -7.52 34.11 -15.22
CA LEU A 142 -8.00 33.51 -13.96
C LEU A 142 -9.40 34.05 -13.69
N GLU A 143 -10.37 33.16 -13.53
CA GLU A 143 -11.74 33.51 -13.14
C GLU A 143 -12.03 32.86 -11.78
N LEU A 144 -12.08 33.65 -10.71
CA LEU A 144 -12.51 33.19 -9.40
C LEU A 144 -14.00 33.39 -9.22
N LYS A 145 -14.72 32.40 -8.67
CA LYS A 145 -16.17 32.45 -8.40
C LYS A 145 -16.45 32.21 -6.92
N LYS A 146 -17.64 32.63 -6.47
CA LYS A 146 -18.13 32.47 -5.08
C LYS A 146 -17.25 33.13 -4.02
N LEU A 147 -16.83 34.36 -4.29
CA LEU A 147 -16.06 35.16 -3.32
C LEU A 147 -17.03 35.98 -2.48
N GLN A 148 -16.78 36.09 -1.17
CA GLN A 148 -17.52 36.97 -0.26
C GLN A 148 -16.90 38.36 -0.22
N GLU A 149 -15.58 38.40 -0.06
CA GLU A 149 -14.82 39.63 0.10
C GLU A 149 -13.48 39.50 -0.64
N VAL A 150 -13.10 40.55 -1.36
CA VAL A 150 -11.74 40.71 -1.88
C VAL A 150 -11.15 41.96 -1.25
N GLY A 151 -10.16 41.78 -0.39
CA GLY A 151 -9.42 42.84 0.25
C GLY A 151 -8.11 43.10 -0.47
N MET A 152 -7.82 44.37 -0.76
CA MET A 152 -6.53 44.82 -1.27
C MET A 152 -5.98 45.90 -0.35
N ASP A 153 -4.68 45.83 -0.08
CA ASP A 153 -3.96 46.94 0.52
C ASP A 153 -3.86 48.07 -0.53
N PHE A 154 -4.14 49.31 -0.12
CA PHE A 154 -4.44 50.39 -1.05
C PHE A 154 -3.33 50.69 -2.07
N VAL A 155 -3.74 50.92 -3.33
CA VAL A 155 -2.87 51.41 -4.40
C VAL A 155 -3.28 52.80 -4.89
N GLU A 156 -2.32 53.72 -4.93
CA GLU A 156 -2.47 54.98 -5.65
C GLU A 156 -2.63 54.71 -7.16
N GLY A 157 -3.83 54.91 -7.72
CA GLY A 157 -4.04 54.77 -9.19
C GLY A 157 -5.47 54.56 -9.67
N CYS A 158 -6.42 54.19 -8.81
CA CYS A 158 -7.83 54.01 -9.20
C CYS A 158 -8.54 55.37 -9.32
N ASN A 159 -8.43 56.03 -10.48
CA ASN A 159 -8.99 57.37 -10.76
C ASN A 159 -10.51 57.39 -11.06
N GLN A 160 -11.33 56.70 -10.27
CA GLN A 160 -12.77 56.94 -10.28
C GLN A 160 -13.27 57.16 -8.86
N GLU A 161 -14.27 58.04 -8.74
CA GLU A 161 -14.96 58.42 -7.50
C GLU A 161 -15.49 57.17 -6.78
N VAL A 162 -14.64 56.53 -5.99
CA VAL A 162 -15.05 55.50 -5.05
C VAL A 162 -15.96 56.21 -4.05
N PRO A 163 -17.22 55.78 -3.85
CA PRO A 163 -18.13 56.42 -2.93
C PRO A 163 -17.47 56.54 -1.55
N THR A 164 -17.49 57.76 -1.01
CA THR A 164 -16.64 58.31 0.05
C THR A 164 -16.85 57.71 1.46
N TYR A 165 -17.39 56.49 1.54
CA TYR A 165 -17.77 55.82 2.78
C TYR A 165 -16.89 54.62 3.14
N LEU A 166 -15.82 54.34 2.39
CA LEU A 166 -14.87 53.28 2.70
C LEU A 166 -13.60 53.87 3.32
N ASP A 167 -13.27 53.41 4.53
CA ASP A 167 -12.06 53.76 5.27
C ASP A 167 -10.82 53.50 4.39
N THR A 168 -10.05 54.55 4.14
CA THR A 168 -9.13 54.72 3.00
C THR A 168 -7.84 53.89 3.07
N ARG A 169 -7.79 52.86 3.90
CA ARG A 169 -6.59 52.02 4.09
C ARG A 169 -6.76 50.60 3.56
N ASN A 170 -7.99 50.11 3.45
CA ASN A 170 -8.29 48.77 2.95
C ASN A 170 -9.49 48.87 2.00
N ILE A 171 -9.27 48.68 0.70
CA ILE A 171 -10.38 48.57 -0.23
C ILE A 171 -10.91 47.14 -0.11
N ARG A 172 -12.11 47.02 0.47
CA ARG A 172 -12.85 45.77 0.59
C ARG A 172 -13.97 45.77 -0.43
N PHE A 173 -13.85 44.92 -1.43
CA PHE A 173 -14.95 44.66 -2.34
C PHE A 173 -15.84 43.60 -1.71
N PHE A 174 -17.06 43.98 -1.32
CA PHE A 174 -18.08 43.04 -0.90
C PHE A 174 -18.83 42.55 -2.13
N ALA A 175 -18.75 41.24 -2.39
CA ALA A 175 -19.44 40.65 -3.51
C ALA A 175 -20.90 40.41 -3.14
N ALA A 176 -21.82 41.10 -3.81
CA ALA A 176 -23.21 40.68 -3.87
C ALA A 176 -23.31 39.54 -4.90
N ASP A 177 -23.37 38.31 -4.40
CA ASP A 177 -23.81 37.03 -4.99
C ASP A 177 -23.29 36.58 -6.39
N GLN A 178 -22.57 37.40 -7.16
CA GLN A 178 -22.13 37.10 -8.54
C GLN A 178 -20.82 37.77 -8.98
N VAL A 179 -20.02 38.33 -8.07
CA VAL A 179 -18.75 38.98 -8.45
C VAL A 179 -17.66 37.93 -8.64
N GLY A 180 -17.20 37.78 -9.88
CA GLY A 180 -16.01 37.00 -10.18
C GLY A 180 -14.78 37.89 -10.32
N LEU A 181 -13.66 37.50 -9.71
CA LEU A 181 -12.37 38.14 -10.02
C LEU A 181 -11.90 37.57 -11.35
N LYS A 182 -11.94 38.39 -12.41
CA LYS A 182 -11.35 38.02 -13.70
C LYS A 182 -10.06 38.79 -13.91
N ALA A 183 -8.93 38.11 -13.80
CA ALA A 183 -7.65 38.60 -14.31
C ALA A 183 -7.49 38.09 -15.74
N ALA A 184 -7.17 38.97 -16.70
CA ALA A 184 -6.94 38.60 -18.09
C ALA A 184 -5.76 39.37 -18.66
N ALA A 185 -4.86 38.67 -19.36
CA ALA A 185 -3.66 39.29 -19.90
C ALA A 185 -4.02 40.29 -20.99
N GLN A 186 -3.40 41.48 -20.92
CA GLN A 186 -3.56 42.48 -21.97
C GLN A 186 -2.91 41.96 -23.26
N GLU A 187 -3.68 41.94 -24.36
CA GLU A 187 -3.28 41.33 -25.65
C GLU A 187 -1.94 41.86 -26.21
N ASP A 188 -1.53 43.07 -25.81
CA ASP A 188 -0.32 43.75 -26.29
C ASP A 188 0.95 43.50 -25.43
N MET A 189 0.86 42.71 -24.36
CA MET A 189 2.06 42.38 -23.55
C MET A 189 2.70 41.05 -23.99
N PRO A 190 3.97 41.06 -24.45
CA PRO A 190 4.66 39.87 -24.97
C PRO A 190 4.89 38.77 -23.91
N GLU A 191 4.72 39.07 -22.62
CA GLU A 191 5.05 38.16 -21.51
C GLU A 191 3.82 37.50 -20.84
N GLY A 192 2.59 37.79 -21.28
CA GLY A 192 1.37 37.25 -20.65
C GLY A 192 1.15 37.76 -19.21
N ILE A 193 0.11 37.27 -18.52
CA ILE A 193 0.01 37.47 -17.05
C ILE A 193 0.82 36.36 -16.40
N SER A 194 1.92 36.71 -15.75
CA SER A 194 2.58 35.83 -14.81
C SER A 194 1.84 35.90 -13.47
N LEU A 195 0.85 35.04 -13.28
CA LEU A 195 0.26 34.82 -11.96
C LEU A 195 1.30 34.12 -11.09
N ALA A 196 2.19 34.93 -10.53
CA ALA A 196 3.09 34.50 -9.48
C ALA A 196 2.26 34.21 -8.24
N LEU A 197 1.76 32.98 -8.12
CA LEU A 197 1.32 32.41 -6.85
C LEU A 197 2.56 32.19 -5.96
N ASP A 198 3.31 33.27 -5.74
CA ASP A 198 4.68 33.25 -5.23
C ASP A 198 4.69 32.61 -3.83
N TYR A 199 3.61 32.82 -3.05
CA TYR A 199 3.41 32.18 -1.74
C TYR A 199 1.92 32.04 -1.41
N GLN A 200 1.28 30.92 -1.78
CA GLN A 200 -0.01 30.57 -1.19
C GLN A 200 0.20 29.62 -0.02
N ILE A 201 -0.09 30.11 1.19
CA ILE A 201 -0.15 29.28 2.39
C ILE A 201 -1.56 28.68 2.43
N PHE A 202 -1.68 27.40 2.12
CA PHE A 202 -2.94 26.69 2.30
C PHE A 202 -3.01 26.00 3.67
N PRO A 203 -4.20 25.94 4.27
CA PRO A 203 -4.39 25.22 5.51
C PRO A 203 -4.23 23.71 5.30
N MET A 204 -3.86 23.02 6.39
CA MET A 204 -3.82 21.56 6.42
C MET A 204 -5.19 20.97 6.08
N ASP A 205 -5.21 19.73 5.59
CA ASP A 205 -6.43 19.04 5.16
C ASP A 205 -7.20 19.71 4.00
N SER A 206 -6.66 20.78 3.39
CA SER A 206 -7.22 21.37 2.16
C SER A 206 -7.27 20.32 1.05
N VAL A 207 -8.39 20.29 0.33
CA VAL A 207 -8.62 19.42 -0.82
C VAL A 207 -8.51 20.25 -2.09
N PHE A 208 -7.65 19.83 -3.00
CA PHE A 208 -7.46 20.41 -4.32
C PHE A 208 -8.04 19.46 -5.35
N GLU A 209 -8.89 19.97 -6.22
CA GLU A 209 -9.50 19.23 -7.32
C GLU A 209 -9.22 19.98 -8.63
N PHE A 210 -8.39 19.39 -9.48
CA PHE A 210 -8.08 19.86 -10.81
C PHE A 210 -8.86 19.03 -11.83
N THR A 211 -9.54 19.69 -12.77
CA THR A 211 -10.23 19.00 -13.88
C THR A 211 -10.01 19.77 -15.17
N THR A 212 -9.84 19.08 -16.31
CA THR A 212 -9.92 19.73 -17.63
C THR A 212 -11.36 19.75 -18.13
N GLN A 213 -11.82 20.91 -18.59
CA GLN A 213 -13.14 21.03 -19.21
C GLN A 213 -13.09 20.87 -20.73
N ASN A 214 -12.12 21.51 -21.38
CA ASN A 214 -11.95 21.62 -22.84
C ASN A 214 -10.61 22.32 -23.15
N HIS A 215 -10.11 22.18 -24.40
CA HIS A 215 -8.88 22.80 -24.93
C HIS A 215 -8.49 24.13 -24.24
N GLN A 216 -7.47 24.07 -23.37
CA GLN A 216 -6.81 25.13 -22.60
C GLN A 216 -7.51 25.62 -21.34
N ARG A 217 -8.69 25.08 -20.97
CA ARG A 217 -9.42 25.47 -19.76
C ARG A 217 -9.37 24.38 -18.68
N TYR A 218 -8.78 24.74 -17.56
CA TYR A 218 -8.68 23.91 -16.36
C TYR A 218 -9.52 24.53 -15.26
N ASP A 219 -10.28 23.72 -14.55
CA ASP A 219 -10.94 24.14 -13.33
C ASP A 219 -10.15 23.62 -12.13
N LEU A 220 -9.89 24.55 -11.21
CA LEU A 220 -9.30 24.31 -9.90
C LEU A 220 -10.35 24.62 -8.85
N ASN A 221 -10.78 23.58 -8.14
CA ASN A 221 -11.65 23.70 -6.98
C ASN A 221 -10.81 23.44 -5.72
N ILE A 222 -10.78 24.39 -4.81
CA ILE A 222 -10.03 24.29 -3.55
C ILE A 222 -11.02 24.31 -2.41
N ARG A 223 -11.06 23.24 -1.62
CA ARG A 223 -11.91 23.16 -0.42
C ARG A 223 -11.03 23.27 0.82
N THR A 224 -11.24 24.31 1.60
CA THR A 224 -10.50 24.56 2.84
C THR A 224 -11.33 24.11 4.06
N PRO A 225 -10.71 23.75 5.20
CA PRO A 225 -11.45 23.57 6.44
C PRO A 225 -11.95 24.92 6.99
N GLU A 226 -13.08 24.91 7.71
CA GLU A 226 -13.86 26.11 8.09
C GLU A 226 -13.09 27.17 8.90
N LEU A 227 -11.96 26.78 9.48
CA LEU A 227 -11.14 27.61 10.36
C LEU A 227 -10.29 28.65 9.62
N TYR A 228 -10.18 28.57 8.30
CA TYR A 228 -9.32 29.43 7.49
C TYR A 228 -10.14 30.19 6.46
N ARG A 229 -10.57 31.40 6.84
CA ARG A 229 -11.44 32.23 6.00
C ARG A 229 -10.70 33.15 5.04
N GLN A 230 -9.40 33.38 5.20
CA GLN A 230 -8.65 34.32 4.36
C GLN A 230 -7.52 33.61 3.63
N LEU A 231 -7.59 33.62 2.29
CA LEU A 231 -6.52 33.17 1.41
C LEU A 231 -5.75 34.40 0.91
N GLN A 232 -4.42 34.38 1.02
CA GLN A 232 -3.58 35.43 0.43
C GLN A 232 -3.03 34.94 -0.91
N VAL A 233 -3.19 35.76 -1.94
CA VAL A 233 -2.76 35.46 -3.31
C VAL A 233 -1.87 36.59 -3.81
N GLY A 234 -0.60 36.29 -4.06
CA GLY A 234 0.29 37.20 -4.78
C GLY A 234 -0.15 37.30 -6.25
N LEU A 235 -0.20 38.52 -6.77
CA LEU A 235 -0.46 38.76 -8.19
C LEU A 235 0.80 39.36 -8.84
N GLY A 236 1.36 38.63 -9.80
CA GLY A 236 2.39 39.14 -10.70
C GLY A 236 1.77 39.65 -12.01
N GLY A 237 2.38 40.66 -12.62
CA GLY A 237 1.88 41.25 -13.88
C GLY A 237 0.90 42.41 -13.67
N ALA A 238 0.59 43.13 -14.76
CA ALA A 238 -0.50 44.10 -14.74
C ALA A 238 -1.84 43.35 -14.70
N VAL A 239 -2.55 43.44 -13.58
CA VAL A 239 -3.83 42.77 -13.41
C VAL A 239 -4.95 43.80 -13.61
N LYS A 240 -5.76 43.56 -14.63
CA LYS A 240 -7.06 44.23 -14.77
C LYS A 240 -8.06 43.50 -13.89
N ILE A 241 -8.51 44.16 -12.83
CA ILE A 241 -9.61 43.68 -12.02
C ILE A 241 -10.86 44.39 -12.52
N ALA A 242 -11.79 43.61 -13.06
CA ALA A 242 -13.08 44.12 -13.49
C ALA A 242 -14.20 43.56 -12.60
N PRO A 243 -14.52 44.20 -11.46
CA PRO A 243 -15.80 43.95 -10.81
C PRO A 243 -16.95 44.24 -11.80
N PRO A 244 -18.14 43.66 -11.63
CA PRO A 244 -19.30 44.10 -12.40
C PRO A 244 -19.47 45.61 -12.19
N ASN A 245 -19.27 46.39 -13.26
CA ASN A 245 -19.38 47.85 -13.34
C ASN A 245 -18.14 48.69 -12.94
N MET A 246 -16.95 48.11 -12.76
CA MET A 246 -15.71 48.89 -12.57
C MET A 246 -14.55 48.22 -13.32
N ALA A 247 -13.57 49.00 -13.78
CA ALA A 247 -12.32 48.47 -14.32
C ALA A 247 -11.17 49.19 -13.63
N CYS A 248 -10.44 48.47 -12.79
CA CYS A 248 -9.24 48.97 -12.13
C CYS A 248 -8.03 48.26 -12.71
N GLU A 249 -7.00 49.03 -13.06
CA GLU A 249 -5.67 48.50 -13.35
C GLU A 249 -4.86 48.55 -12.07
N LEU A 250 -4.42 47.39 -11.58
CA LEU A 250 -3.50 47.31 -10.46
C LEU A 250 -2.05 47.34 -10.96
N PRO A 251 -1.15 48.07 -10.30
CA PRO A 251 0.28 47.93 -10.51
C PRO A 251 0.80 46.60 -9.94
N PHE A 252 2.01 46.26 -10.34
CA PHE A 252 2.67 45.00 -10.09
C PHE A 252 2.96 44.75 -8.60
N GLY A 253 2.81 43.50 -8.15
CA GLY A 253 3.46 42.98 -6.94
C GLY A 253 2.64 43.01 -5.65
N GLU A 254 1.32 43.09 -5.73
CA GLU A 254 0.45 43.16 -4.55
C GLU A 254 -0.12 41.81 -4.13
N VAL A 255 -0.33 41.69 -2.81
CA VAL A 255 -0.98 40.55 -2.18
C VAL A 255 -2.47 40.85 -2.05
N VAL A 256 -3.30 40.05 -2.70
CA VAL A 256 -4.75 40.13 -2.59
C VAL A 256 -5.24 39.15 -1.54
N SER A 257 -6.01 39.65 -0.58
CA SER A 257 -6.69 38.83 0.41
C SER A 257 -8.07 38.44 -0.10
N ILE A 258 -8.34 37.15 -0.17
CA ILE A 258 -9.59 36.60 -0.69
C ILE A 258 -10.32 35.90 0.46
N LEU A 259 -11.56 36.32 0.70
CA LEU A 259 -12.49 35.67 1.62
C LEU A 259 -13.54 34.94 0.77
N PRO A 260 -13.56 33.61 0.72
CA PRO A 260 -14.55 32.88 -0.06
C PRO A 260 -15.90 32.83 0.67
N GLU A 261 -17.00 32.79 -0.09
CA GLU A 261 -18.39 32.75 0.44
C GLU A 261 -18.70 31.42 1.10
N GLN A 262 -18.15 30.36 0.54
CA GLN A 262 -18.18 29.00 1.06
C GLN A 262 -16.74 28.58 1.34
N ASN A 263 -16.52 27.50 2.09
CA ASN A 263 -15.17 26.95 2.25
C ASN A 263 -14.65 26.27 0.95
N GLU A 264 -15.06 26.80 -0.21
CA GLU A 264 -14.74 26.36 -1.55
C GLU A 264 -14.39 27.55 -2.43
N ILE A 265 -13.26 27.46 -3.12
CA ILE A 265 -12.81 28.44 -4.11
C ILE A 265 -12.85 27.75 -5.47
N HIS A 266 -13.70 28.28 -6.34
CA HIS A 266 -13.83 27.80 -7.71
C HIS A 266 -13.05 28.73 -8.63
N SER A 267 -12.00 28.20 -9.26
CA SER A 267 -11.09 28.90 -10.15
C SER A 267 -11.16 28.26 -11.53
N SER A 268 -11.36 29.04 -12.58
CA SER A 268 -11.09 28.60 -13.96
C SER A 268 -9.80 29.25 -14.46
N LEU A 269 -8.86 28.41 -14.88
CA LEU A 269 -7.55 28.75 -15.39
C LEU A 269 -7.53 28.55 -16.90
N THR A 270 -7.02 29.52 -17.66
CA THR A 270 -6.77 29.36 -19.10
C THR A 270 -5.28 29.55 -19.39
N LEU A 271 -4.64 28.55 -20.01
CA LEU A 271 -3.22 28.61 -20.32
C LEU A 271 -2.92 29.45 -21.58
N GLN A 272 -1.80 30.17 -21.56
CA GLN A 272 -1.25 30.79 -22.78
C GLN A 272 -0.62 29.71 -23.68
N LYS A 273 -0.83 29.81 -24.99
CA LYS A 273 -0.34 28.82 -25.98
C LYS A 273 1.16 28.52 -25.79
N LYS A 274 1.51 27.22 -25.79
CA LYS A 274 2.88 26.66 -25.73
C LYS A 274 3.59 26.67 -24.37
N ASN A 275 2.91 26.98 -23.28
CA ASN A 275 3.53 26.94 -21.95
C ASN A 275 3.14 25.68 -21.18
N VAL A 276 4.14 24.98 -20.62
CA VAL A 276 3.93 24.03 -19.54
C VAL A 276 3.82 24.84 -18.26
N ALA A 277 2.64 24.87 -17.69
CA ALA A 277 2.39 25.57 -16.43
C ALA A 277 2.73 24.62 -15.29
N LEU A 278 3.92 24.77 -14.70
CA LEU A 278 4.30 24.00 -13.52
C LEU A 278 3.59 24.62 -12.30
N LEU A 279 2.58 23.90 -11.79
CA LEU A 279 1.78 24.32 -10.65
C LEU A 279 2.50 24.04 -9.33
N PHE A 280 3.23 22.92 -9.25
CA PHE A 280 3.93 22.51 -8.02
C PHE A 280 5.34 22.02 -8.33
N LYS A 281 6.33 22.56 -7.62
CA LYS A 281 7.71 22.08 -7.63
C LYS A 281 8.09 21.61 -6.22
N SER A 282 8.01 20.30 -6.02
CA SER A 282 8.56 19.53 -4.90
C SER A 282 7.86 19.58 -3.52
N GLY A 283 7.81 18.40 -2.89
CA GLY A 283 7.71 18.25 -1.43
C GLY A 283 6.33 18.39 -0.79
N ILE A 284 5.25 18.57 -1.57
CA ILE A 284 3.90 18.70 -1.01
C ILE A 284 3.46 17.36 -0.45
N ARG A 285 3.32 17.27 0.87
CA ARG A 285 2.84 16.03 1.50
C ARG A 285 1.36 15.85 1.27
N VAL A 286 0.99 14.67 0.81
CA VAL A 286 -0.38 14.32 0.44
C VAL A 286 -0.87 13.17 1.31
N LYS A 287 -2.02 13.38 1.95
CA LYS A 287 -2.70 12.39 2.80
C LYS A 287 -3.63 11.51 2.01
N ARG A 288 -4.33 12.11 1.04
CA ARG A 288 -5.21 11.42 0.10
C ARG A 288 -4.96 11.94 -1.29
N LEU A 289 -4.91 11.04 -2.25
CA LEU A 289 -4.90 11.36 -3.66
C LEU A 289 -6.06 10.55 -4.24
N LYS A 290 -6.73 11.08 -5.24
CA LYS A 290 -7.81 10.43 -5.97
C LYS A 290 -7.78 10.96 -7.40
N LEU A 291 -7.95 10.10 -8.39
CA LEU A 291 -8.06 10.58 -9.77
C LEU A 291 -9.51 11.04 -10.01
N ALA A 292 -9.70 12.29 -10.41
CA ALA A 292 -11.02 12.93 -10.47
C ALA A 292 -11.87 12.38 -11.63
N GLY A 293 -12.71 11.39 -11.35
CA GLY A 293 -13.66 10.78 -12.29
C GLY A 293 -14.63 9.79 -11.63
N ASP A 294 -14.68 9.80 -10.30
CA ASP A 294 -15.40 8.82 -9.46
C ASP A 294 -16.81 9.30 -9.09
N ASN A 295 -17.27 10.41 -9.68
CA ASN A 295 -18.68 10.79 -9.61
C ASN A 295 -19.43 9.94 -10.65
N ASP A 296 -20.42 9.17 -10.19
CA ASP A 296 -21.23 8.18 -10.95
C ASP A 296 -21.79 8.66 -12.30
N LEU A 297 -21.76 9.97 -12.57
CA LEU A 297 -22.38 10.62 -13.73
C LEU A 297 -21.41 10.97 -14.87
N ARG A 298 -20.08 10.96 -14.69
CA ARG A 298 -19.10 11.17 -15.78
C ARG A 298 -18.08 10.05 -15.86
N SER A 299 -18.28 9.16 -16.83
CA SER A 299 -17.60 7.88 -17.01
C SER A 299 -16.27 7.93 -17.78
N PHE A 300 -15.62 9.09 -17.87
CA PHE A 300 -14.38 9.19 -18.64
C PHE A 300 -13.20 8.86 -17.74
N SER A 301 -12.44 7.85 -18.16
CA SER A 301 -11.16 7.53 -17.56
C SER A 301 -10.29 8.77 -17.44
N THR A 302 -9.77 8.97 -16.25
CA THR A 302 -8.83 10.05 -15.98
C THR A 302 -7.47 9.78 -16.56
N ILE A 303 -7.03 8.52 -16.69
CA ILE A 303 -5.68 8.22 -17.15
C ILE A 303 -5.61 8.32 -18.67
N LEU A 304 -4.80 9.26 -19.13
CA LEU A 304 -4.42 9.42 -20.54
C LEU A 304 -3.18 8.57 -20.83
N LYS A 305 -2.21 8.60 -19.91
CA LYS A 305 -0.95 7.86 -19.96
C LYS A 305 -0.35 7.79 -18.57
N GLY A 306 0.32 6.71 -18.22
CA GLY A 306 0.95 6.61 -16.92
C GLY A 306 2.01 5.52 -16.81
N GLN A 307 2.94 5.72 -15.89
CA GLN A 307 3.91 4.74 -15.46
C GLN A 307 3.95 4.69 -13.94
N LEU A 308 3.77 3.48 -13.40
CA LEU A 308 3.95 3.17 -11.99
C LEU A 308 5.27 2.44 -11.83
N HIS A 309 6.18 3.03 -11.08
CA HIS A 309 7.46 2.44 -10.72
C HIS A 309 7.45 2.08 -9.23
N PHE A 310 7.97 0.92 -8.88
CA PHE A 310 8.13 0.51 -7.48
C PHE A 310 9.60 0.63 -7.11
N ASP A 311 9.91 1.45 -6.12
CA ASP A 311 11.30 1.81 -5.80
C ASP A 311 12.08 0.62 -5.22
N ASP A 312 11.39 -0.27 -4.50
CA ASP A 312 11.94 -1.52 -3.99
C ASP A 312 12.16 -2.57 -5.09
N PHE A 313 11.74 -2.30 -6.33
CA PHE A 313 11.77 -3.23 -7.47
C PHE A 313 12.41 -2.52 -8.66
N ASP A 314 13.74 -2.55 -8.69
CA ASP A 314 14.65 -1.81 -9.56
C ASP A 314 14.38 -1.92 -11.09
N ARG A 315 13.41 -2.73 -11.54
CA ARG A 315 13.11 -2.99 -12.97
C ARG A 315 11.63 -3.10 -13.34
N ASP A 316 10.70 -3.01 -12.39
CA ASP A 316 9.28 -3.25 -12.70
C ASP A 316 8.49 -1.94 -12.79
N SER A 317 8.70 -1.22 -13.90
CA SER A 317 7.74 -0.18 -14.32
C SER A 317 6.51 -0.84 -14.93
N ARG A 318 5.33 -0.58 -14.37
CA ARG A 318 4.05 -0.98 -14.96
C ARG A 318 3.47 0.20 -15.72
N THR A 319 3.27 0.02 -17.03
CA THR A 319 2.54 0.99 -17.84
C THR A 319 1.05 0.92 -17.51
N LEU A 320 0.43 2.08 -17.40
CA LEU A 320 -1.01 2.21 -17.18
C LEU A 320 -1.67 2.55 -18.50
N ASP A 321 -2.68 1.76 -18.89
CA ASP A 321 -3.34 1.93 -20.17
C ASP A 321 -4.29 3.13 -20.14
N LYS A 322 -4.41 3.81 -21.28
CA LYS A 322 -5.41 4.87 -21.47
C LYS A 322 -6.80 4.28 -21.28
N GLY A 323 -7.63 4.88 -20.43
CA GLY A 323 -8.95 4.32 -20.13
C GLY A 323 -9.04 3.65 -18.75
N GLU A 324 -7.91 3.39 -18.11
CA GLU A 324 -7.89 2.67 -16.84
C GLU A 324 -8.20 3.55 -15.63
N TRP A 325 -8.81 2.92 -14.63
CA TRP A 325 -9.13 3.53 -13.35
C TRP A 325 -8.08 3.11 -12.35
N LEU A 326 -7.28 4.02 -11.85
CA LEU A 326 -6.31 3.71 -10.80
C LEU A 326 -6.85 4.13 -9.44
N ARG A 327 -6.91 3.16 -8.53
CA ARG A 327 -7.24 3.38 -7.11
C ARG A 327 -6.02 3.01 -6.29
N PHE A 328 -5.48 4.00 -5.60
CA PHE A 328 -4.38 3.85 -4.65
C PHE A 328 -4.86 4.25 -3.25
N ASN A 329 -4.43 3.49 -2.25
CA ASN A 329 -4.53 3.86 -0.86
C ASN A 329 -3.13 4.24 -0.37
N ILE A 330 -2.99 5.52 -0.04
CA ILE A 330 -1.70 6.14 0.32
C ILE A 330 -1.61 6.19 1.83
N LYS A 331 -0.48 5.72 2.36
CA LYS A 331 -0.13 5.92 3.78
C LYS A 331 0.61 7.22 3.99
N SER A 332 1.54 7.52 3.09
CA SER A 332 2.30 8.76 3.09
C SER A 332 2.88 9.00 1.71
N GLY A 333 3.12 10.25 1.35
CA GLY A 333 3.80 10.55 0.10
C GLY A 333 3.86 12.03 -0.19
N GLU A 334 4.58 12.35 -1.25
CA GLU A 334 4.87 13.70 -1.70
C GLU A 334 4.55 13.83 -3.18
N LEU A 335 3.83 14.89 -3.52
CA LEU A 335 3.67 15.33 -4.89
C LEU A 335 4.96 16.07 -5.29
N ARG A 336 5.73 15.49 -6.21
CA ARG A 336 7.01 16.04 -6.68
C ARG A 336 6.80 17.09 -7.75
N ALA A 337 5.86 16.85 -8.65
CA ALA A 337 5.53 17.78 -9.71
C ALA A 337 4.04 17.72 -10.00
N LEU A 338 3.47 18.86 -10.32
CA LEU A 338 2.21 18.96 -11.05
C LEU A 338 2.40 20.01 -12.12
N SER A 339 2.11 19.65 -13.34
CA SER A 339 2.14 20.56 -14.46
C SER A 339 0.91 20.39 -15.33
N LEU A 340 0.41 21.51 -15.83
CA LEU A 340 -0.60 21.52 -16.86
C LEU A 340 0.14 21.46 -18.19
N VAL A 341 -0.03 20.35 -18.90
CA VAL A 341 0.67 20.07 -20.15
C VAL A 341 -0.31 20.19 -21.29
N GLN A 342 0.04 21.04 -22.24
CA GLN A 342 -0.56 21.08 -23.56
C GLN A 342 0.34 20.29 -24.50
N GLU A 343 0.05 19.00 -24.67
CA GLU A 343 0.83 18.15 -25.57
C GLU A 343 0.29 18.26 -26.99
N GLN A 344 1.14 18.72 -27.90
CA GLN A 344 0.90 18.61 -29.34
C GLN A 344 1.57 17.33 -29.81
N ASP A 345 0.86 16.19 -29.77
CA ASP A 345 1.39 14.97 -30.34
C ASP A 345 1.53 15.16 -31.87
N PRO A 346 2.77 15.18 -32.41
CA PRO A 346 2.99 15.41 -33.84
C PRO A 346 2.43 14.27 -34.71
N GLN A 347 2.21 13.09 -34.13
CA GLN A 347 1.63 11.92 -34.79
C GLN A 347 0.09 12.01 -34.84
N TYR A 348 -0.54 12.67 -33.87
CA TYR A 348 -1.98 12.94 -33.82
C TYR A 348 -2.24 14.45 -33.93
N LYS A 349 -1.94 15.05 -35.09
CA LYS A 349 -2.21 16.47 -35.42
C LYS A 349 -3.63 16.98 -35.12
N ALA A 350 -4.58 16.09 -34.83
CA ALA A 350 -5.98 16.42 -34.55
C ALA A 350 -6.40 16.31 -33.07
N LEU A 351 -5.59 15.73 -32.19
CA LEU A 351 -5.94 15.53 -30.78
C LEU A 351 -5.04 16.41 -29.90
N ASN A 352 -5.34 17.71 -29.86
CA ASN A 352 -4.85 18.57 -28.80
C ASN A 352 -5.61 18.17 -27.52
N TYR A 353 -5.01 17.36 -26.65
CA TYR A 353 -5.61 17.09 -25.35
C TYR A 353 -4.89 17.89 -24.27
N ASP A 354 -5.67 18.43 -23.36
CA ASP A 354 -5.14 19.02 -22.14
C ASP A 354 -4.94 17.89 -21.14
N ALA A 355 -3.70 17.72 -20.69
CA ALA A 355 -3.35 16.78 -19.65
C ALA A 355 -2.89 17.54 -18.40
N ILE A 356 -3.19 16.95 -17.26
CA ILE A 356 -2.57 17.28 -15.98
C ILE A 356 -1.50 16.23 -15.77
N HIS A 357 -0.24 16.60 -15.98
CA HIS A 357 0.90 15.75 -15.67
C HIS A 357 1.21 15.87 -14.19
N PHE A 358 1.36 14.75 -13.49
CA PHE A 358 1.80 14.77 -12.12
C PHE A 358 2.78 13.66 -11.81
N GLU A 359 3.67 13.97 -10.88
CA GLU A 359 4.66 13.05 -10.34
C GLU A 359 4.46 12.94 -8.84
N PHE A 360 4.23 11.72 -8.38
CA PHE A 360 4.03 11.40 -6.98
C PHE A 360 5.08 10.38 -6.52
N THR A 361 5.52 10.48 -5.27
CA THR A 361 6.37 9.48 -4.64
C THR A 361 5.90 9.23 -3.23
N GLY A 362 5.70 7.97 -2.84
CA GLY A 362 5.19 7.68 -1.50
C GLY A 362 5.11 6.20 -1.18
N VAL A 363 4.57 5.91 0.00
CA VAL A 363 4.26 4.56 0.46
C VAL A 363 2.76 4.32 0.29
N VAL A 364 2.46 3.24 -0.42
CA VAL A 364 1.10 2.75 -0.64
C VAL A 364 0.92 1.39 0.01
N ASP A 365 -0.31 1.08 0.43
CA ASP A 365 -0.67 -0.26 0.94
C ASP A 365 -1.65 -1.01 0.03
N GLN A 366 -2.28 -0.31 -0.91
CA GLN A 366 -3.06 -0.91 -1.97
C GLN A 366 -2.97 -0.10 -3.27
N ILE A 367 -2.71 -0.76 -4.39
CA ILE A 367 -2.86 -0.20 -5.74
C ILE A 367 -3.68 -1.19 -6.57
N SER A 368 -4.76 -0.69 -7.18
CA SER A 368 -5.60 -1.49 -8.08
C SER A 368 -5.94 -0.69 -9.33
N THR A 369 -6.01 -1.38 -10.46
CA THR A 369 -6.49 -0.82 -11.74
C THR A 369 -7.77 -1.52 -12.20
N GLY A 370 -8.65 -0.81 -12.91
CA GLY A 370 -9.82 -1.38 -13.58
C GLY A 370 -11.16 -0.97 -12.98
N LYS A 371 -12.24 -1.22 -13.73
CA LYS A 371 -13.59 -0.78 -13.40
C LYS A 371 -14.29 -1.76 -12.46
N HIS A 372 -14.79 -1.27 -11.33
CA HIS A 372 -15.76 -1.91 -10.42
C HIS A 372 -15.48 -3.42 -10.19
N ASP A 373 -16.12 -4.29 -10.98
CA ASP A 373 -16.09 -5.75 -10.83
C ASP A 373 -14.83 -6.44 -11.40
N ARG A 374 -13.99 -5.71 -12.14
CA ARG A 374 -12.75 -6.23 -12.75
C ARG A 374 -11.54 -5.43 -12.29
N GLN A 375 -11.39 -5.30 -10.98
CA GLN A 375 -10.19 -4.73 -10.39
C GLN A 375 -9.04 -5.74 -10.44
N ARG A 376 -7.95 -5.32 -11.06
CA ARG A 376 -6.67 -6.01 -11.02
C ARG A 376 -5.80 -5.38 -9.94
N ASN A 377 -5.33 -6.18 -9.00
CA ASN A 377 -4.35 -5.74 -8.02
C ASN A 377 -3.01 -5.49 -8.74
N LEU A 378 -2.47 -4.29 -8.60
CA LEU A 378 -1.17 -3.92 -9.12
C LEU A 378 -0.06 -4.07 -8.07
N MET A 379 -0.40 -4.40 -6.83
CA MET A 379 0.62 -4.63 -5.80
C MET A 379 1.53 -5.80 -6.17
N PRO A 380 2.84 -5.64 -5.95
CA PRO A 380 3.76 -6.71 -6.20
C PRO A 380 3.57 -7.83 -5.19
N THR A 381 3.78 -9.06 -5.65
CA THR A 381 3.74 -10.24 -4.79
C THR A 381 5.09 -10.45 -4.12
N ARG A 382 5.12 -11.18 -2.99
CA ARG A 382 6.40 -11.59 -2.37
C ARG A 382 7.26 -12.43 -3.32
N LEU A 383 6.65 -13.18 -4.23
CA LEU A 383 7.34 -13.90 -5.28
C LEU A 383 8.07 -12.95 -6.23
N GLU A 384 7.40 -11.91 -6.71
CA GLU A 384 8.02 -10.87 -7.54
C GLU A 384 9.17 -10.17 -6.80
N TYR A 385 9.02 -9.93 -5.50
CA TYR A 385 10.09 -9.36 -4.66
C TYR A 385 11.31 -10.27 -4.58
N ILE A 386 11.12 -11.57 -4.34
CA ILE A 386 12.22 -12.55 -4.37
C ILE A 386 12.83 -12.62 -5.76
N GLN A 387 12.02 -12.49 -6.82
CA GLN A 387 12.51 -12.51 -8.19
C GLN A 387 13.38 -11.30 -8.51
N ALA A 388 13.03 -10.12 -8.01
CA ALA A 388 13.80 -8.89 -8.15
C ALA A 388 15.13 -8.94 -7.37
N HIS A 389 15.17 -9.66 -6.24
CA HIS A 389 16.34 -9.74 -5.36
C HIS A 389 17.14 -11.04 -5.56
N HIS A 390 18.16 -11.00 -6.44
CA HIS A 390 19.05 -12.15 -6.71
C HIS A 390 19.67 -12.79 -5.45
N GLY A 391 19.95 -12.00 -4.41
CA GLY A 391 20.47 -12.51 -3.14
C GLY A 391 19.50 -13.43 -2.40
N VAL A 392 18.19 -13.22 -2.53
CA VAL A 392 17.18 -14.08 -1.91
C VAL A 392 17.01 -15.36 -2.74
N GLN A 393 17.08 -15.27 -4.07
CA GLN A 393 17.07 -16.45 -4.94
C GLN A 393 18.24 -17.40 -4.64
N SER A 394 19.45 -16.87 -4.46
CA SER A 394 20.62 -17.68 -4.14
C SER A 394 20.51 -18.34 -2.77
N LEU A 395 19.94 -17.64 -1.78
CA LEU A 395 19.66 -18.19 -0.46
C LEU A 395 18.66 -19.37 -0.54
N TRP A 396 17.57 -19.23 -1.30
CA TRP A 396 16.62 -20.32 -1.53
C TRP A 396 17.23 -21.51 -2.26
N ALA A 397 18.02 -21.25 -3.31
CA ALA A 397 18.76 -22.30 -4.01
C ALA A 397 19.71 -23.05 -3.07
N GLY A 398 20.41 -22.32 -2.18
CA GLY A 398 21.28 -22.90 -1.15
C GLY A 398 20.52 -23.75 -0.13
N ILE A 399 19.37 -23.28 0.36
CA ILE A 399 18.50 -24.04 1.27
C ILE A 399 18.03 -25.34 0.59
N LEU A 400 17.54 -25.25 -0.65
CA LEU A 400 17.06 -26.41 -1.40
C LEU A 400 18.19 -27.40 -1.69
N TYR A 401 19.39 -26.90 -2.00
CA TYR A 401 20.58 -27.72 -2.18
C TYR A 401 20.96 -28.46 -0.89
N MET A 402 21.08 -27.75 0.24
CA MET A 402 21.40 -28.35 1.54
C MET A 402 20.35 -29.37 1.97
N LEU A 403 19.07 -29.08 1.71
CA LEU A 403 17.97 -29.99 1.96
C LEU A 403 18.07 -31.26 1.11
N GLY A 404 18.42 -31.13 -0.17
CA GLY A 404 18.71 -32.26 -1.06
C GLY A 404 19.87 -33.12 -0.56
N VAL A 405 20.95 -32.49 -0.09
CA VAL A 405 22.12 -33.18 0.50
C VAL A 405 21.72 -33.93 1.77
N ILE A 406 20.98 -33.31 2.69
CA ILE A 406 20.49 -33.93 3.91
C ILE A 406 19.62 -35.15 3.59
N LEU A 407 18.69 -35.03 2.64
CA LEU A 407 17.84 -36.15 2.20
C LEU A 407 18.66 -37.28 1.56
N ALA A 408 19.69 -36.96 0.78
CA ALA A 408 20.59 -37.95 0.19
C ALA A 408 21.39 -38.72 1.26
N VAL A 409 21.91 -38.02 2.27
CA VAL A 409 22.61 -38.63 3.41
C VAL A 409 21.66 -39.52 4.20
N PHE A 410 20.45 -39.06 4.53
CA PHE A 410 19.46 -39.90 5.20
C PHE A 410 19.06 -41.12 4.37
N ARG A 411 18.93 -40.99 3.05
CA ARG A 411 18.67 -42.12 2.15
C ARG A 411 19.81 -43.14 2.15
N PHE A 412 21.06 -42.68 2.24
CA PHE A 412 22.21 -43.56 2.28
C PHE A 412 22.31 -44.29 3.63
N LEU A 413 22.13 -43.57 4.74
CA LEU A 413 22.14 -44.13 6.10
C LEU A 413 20.97 -45.07 6.40
N SER A 414 19.86 -44.97 5.65
CA SER A 414 18.68 -45.83 5.82
C SER A 414 18.72 -47.12 4.99
N LYS A 415 19.75 -47.32 4.16
CA LYS A 415 19.96 -48.61 3.49
C LYS A 415 20.64 -49.58 4.47
N PRO A 416 20.02 -50.74 4.78
CA PRO A 416 20.58 -51.74 5.68
C PRO A 416 21.79 -52.46 5.09
#